data_AF-A0A832PL89-F1
#
_entry.id   AF-A0A832PL89-F1
#
_cell.length_a   1.000
_cell.length_b   1.000
_cell.length_c   1.000
_cell.angle_alpha   90.00
_cell.angle_beta   90.00
_cell.angle_gamma   90.00
#
_symmetry.space_group_name_H-M   'P 1'
#
loop_
_entity.id
_entity.type
_entity.pdbx_description
1 polymer ?
#
loop_
_entity_poly.entity_id
_entity_poly.type
_entity_poly.pdbx_seq_one_letter_code
_entity_poly.pdbx_strand_id
1 'polypeptide(L)' 'MRFTPRGYGGTRRAPDQVRRDGWHELGLLAVSVDDPRLSWPEREMVVQLGCKLYGPRASEGGHGDG' A
#
# COMPACT_ATOMS: atom_id res chain seq x y z
N MET A 1 -9.34 -9.92 34.34
CA MET A 1 -10.00 -10.21 33.04
C MET A 1 -9.39 -9.34 31.96
N ARG A 2 -8.78 -9.91 30.91
CA ARG A 2 -8.20 -9.14 29.79
C ARG A 2 -9.19 -9.16 28.63
N PHE A 3 -9.81 -8.03 28.35
CA PHE A 3 -10.70 -7.84 27.20
C PHE A 3 -9.85 -7.75 25.93
N THR A 4 -9.96 -8.76 25.07
CA THR A 4 -9.38 -8.74 23.72
C THR A 4 -10.52 -8.45 22.75
N PRO A 5 -10.49 -7.35 21.97
CA PRO A 5 -11.57 -7.05 21.03
C PRO A 5 -11.73 -8.16 19.99
N ARG A 6 -12.99 -8.55 19.75
CA ARG A 6 -13.38 -9.63 18.84
C ARG A 6 -13.07 -9.20 17.40
N GLY A 7 -12.00 -9.76 16.83
CA GLY A 7 -11.49 -9.42 15.50
C GLY A 7 -10.03 -9.82 15.29
N TYR A 8 -9.24 -9.94 16.37
CA TYR A 8 -7.85 -10.43 16.35
C TYR A 8 -7.75 -11.95 16.58
N GLY A 9 -8.67 -12.73 16.01
CA GLY A 9 -8.78 -14.18 16.26
C GLY A 9 -9.40 -15.00 15.14
N GLY A 10 -9.52 -14.45 13.93
CA GLY A 10 -9.69 -15.24 12.72
C GLY A 10 -8.32 -15.36 12.07
N THR A 11 -7.99 -16.54 11.52
CA THR A 11 -6.80 -16.77 10.67
C THR A 11 -6.51 -15.52 9.86
N ARG A 12 -5.48 -14.76 10.23
CA ARG A 12 -5.08 -13.56 9.48
C ARG A 12 -4.87 -14.05 8.06
N ARG A 13 -5.75 -13.66 7.12
CA ARG A 13 -5.52 -13.95 5.71
C ARG A 13 -4.11 -13.45 5.43
N ALA A 14 -3.28 -14.32 4.86
CA ALA A 14 -1.91 -13.94 4.55
C ALA A 14 -1.97 -12.63 3.74
N PRO A 15 -1.03 -11.70 3.96
CA PRO A 15 -1.05 -10.40 3.30
C PRO A 15 -1.13 -10.51 1.76
N ASP A 16 -0.63 -11.60 1.19
CA ASP A 16 -0.76 -11.92 -0.23
C ASP A 16 -2.18 -12.32 -0.63
N GLN A 17 -2.88 -13.08 0.21
CA GLN A 17 -4.29 -13.45 -0.01
C GLN A 17 -5.17 -12.19 0.01
N VAL A 18 -4.95 -11.28 0.97
CA VAL A 18 -5.70 -10.02 1.06
C VAL A 18 -5.46 -9.13 -0.17
N ARG A 19 -4.22 -9.06 -0.65
CA ARG A 19 -3.87 -8.29 -1.87
C ARG A 19 -4.51 -8.89 -3.12
N ARG A 20 -4.54 -10.22 -3.23
CA ARG A 20 -5.16 -10.94 -4.35
C ARG A 20 -6.67 -10.80 -4.37
N ASP A 21 -7.33 -11.02 -3.24
CA ASP A 21 -8.78 -10.88 -3.09
C ASP A 21 -9.19 -9.42 -3.35
N GLY A 22 -8.45 -8.45 -2.81
CA GLY A 22 -8.65 -7.03 -3.07
C GLY A 22 -8.57 -6.65 -4.55
N TRP A 23 -7.64 -7.27 -5.29
CA TRP A 23 -7.52 -7.06 -6.73
C TRP A 23 -8.70 -7.65 -7.51
N HIS A 24 -9.05 -8.91 -7.24
CA HIS A 24 -10.08 -9.62 -8.01
C HIS A 24 -11.50 -9.19 -7.69
N GLU A 25 -11.80 -8.82 -6.44
CA GLU A 25 -13.16 -8.54 -5.99
C GLU A 25 -13.48 -7.04 -5.92
N LEU A 26 -12.48 -6.20 -5.61
CA LEU A 26 -12.67 -4.76 -5.37
C LEU A 26 -11.88 -3.87 -6.34
N GLY A 27 -11.02 -4.44 -7.18
CA GLY A 27 -10.12 -3.68 -8.05
C GLY A 27 -9.06 -2.88 -7.28
N LEU A 28 -8.75 -3.25 -6.03
CA LEU A 28 -7.80 -2.56 -5.17
C LEU A 28 -6.45 -3.28 -5.15
N LEU A 29 -5.39 -2.55 -5.53
CA LEU A 29 -4.00 -3.04 -5.50
C LEU A 29 -3.17 -2.26 -4.49
N ALA A 30 -2.64 -2.94 -3.48
CA ALA A 30 -1.61 -2.41 -2.59
C ALA A 30 -0.24 -2.91 -3.03
N VAL A 31 0.55 -2.02 -3.62
CA VAL A 31 1.88 -2.32 -4.17
C VAL A 31 2.93 -1.40 -3.54
N SER A 32 4.10 -1.95 -3.21
CA SER A 32 5.25 -1.14 -2.81
C SER A 32 5.89 -0.53 -4.06
N VAL A 33 6.21 0.76 -4.03
CA VAL A 33 6.99 1.43 -5.10
C VAL A 33 8.34 0.74 -5.30
N ASP A 34 8.90 0.15 -4.25
CA ASP A 34 10.21 -0.49 -4.28
C ASP A 34 10.16 -1.98 -4.65
N ASP A 35 8.98 -2.52 -5.00
CA ASP A 35 8.80 -3.95 -5.26
C ASP A 35 9.74 -4.43 -6.39
N PRO A 36 10.63 -5.41 -6.13
CA PRO A 36 11.65 -5.86 -7.09
C PRO A 36 11.08 -6.45 -8.38
N ARG A 37 9.79 -6.78 -8.41
CA ARG A 37 9.09 -7.28 -9.60
C ARG A 37 8.71 -6.15 -10.56
N LEU A 38 8.68 -4.90 -10.11
CA LEU A 38 8.42 -3.72 -10.94
C LEU A 38 9.71 -3.24 -11.60
N SER A 39 9.66 -3.12 -12.92
CA SER A 39 10.65 -2.41 -13.72
C SER A 39 10.64 -0.91 -13.38
N TRP A 40 11.73 -0.22 -13.71
CA TRP A 40 11.84 1.22 -13.44
C TRP A 40 10.64 2.04 -13.96
N PRO A 41 10.16 1.85 -15.22
CA PRO A 41 8.98 2.57 -15.71
C PRO A 41 7.70 2.28 -14.91
N GLU A 42 7.50 1.05 -14.45
CA GLU A 42 6.33 0.67 -13.68
C GLU A 42 6.34 1.29 -12.28
N ARG A 43 7.52 1.38 -11.66
CA ARG A 43 7.70 2.08 -10.37
C ARG A 43 7.34 3.54 -10.50
N GLU A 44 7.85 4.20 -11.54
CA GLU A 44 7.52 5.61 -11.82
C GLU A 44 6.02 5.78 -12.02
N MET A 45 5.37 4.90 -12.79
CA MET A 45 3.92 4.98 -12.98
C MET A 45 3.14 4.89 -11.66
N VAL A 46 3.55 4.00 -10.74
CA VAL A 46 2.94 3.91 -9.40
C VAL A 46 3.17 5.20 -8.59
N VAL A 47 4.36 5.78 -8.63
CA VAL A 47 4.66 7.06 -7.96
C VAL A 47 3.83 8.19 -8.53
N GLN A 48 3.75 8.32 -9.85
CA GLN A 48 2.97 9.36 -10.52
C GLN A 48 1.47 9.23 -10.20
N LEU A 49 0.92 8.01 -10.22
CA LEU A 49 -0.47 7.78 -9.84
C LEU A 49 -0.71 8.09 -8.36
N GLY A 50 0.18 7.67 -7.47
CA GLY A 50 0.12 7.98 -6.05
C GLY A 50 0.16 9.49 -5.80
N CYS A 51 1.08 10.20 -6.44
CA CYS A 51 1.23 11.64 -6.35
C CYS A 51 -0.01 12.38 -6.87
N LYS A 52 -0.58 11.93 -8.00
CA LYS A 52 -1.79 12.51 -8.57
C LYS A 52 -3.02 12.31 -7.66
N LEU A 53 -3.14 11.16 -7.01
CA LEU A 53 -4.31 10.81 -6.20
C LEU A 53 -4.22 11.32 -4.76
N TYR A 54 -3.02 11.38 -4.18
CA TYR A 54 -2.81 11.61 -2.76
C TYR A 54 -1.81 12.73 -2.45
N GLY A 55 -1.22 13.36 -3.47
CA GLY A 55 -0.17 14.36 -3.31
C GLY A 55 1.24 13.77 -3.17
N PRO A 56 2.28 14.62 -3.17
CA PRO A 56 3.67 14.20 -3.06
C PRO A 56 3.93 13.42 -1.77
N ARG A 57 4.85 12.45 -1.81
CA ARG A 57 5.19 11.68 -0.60
C ARG A 57 5.88 12.60 0.40
N ALA A 58 5.67 12.37 1.70
CA ALA A 58 6.32 13.16 2.76
C ALA A 58 7.86 13.17 2.68
N SER A 59 8.45 12.14 2.08
CA SER A 59 9.90 12.07 1.81
C SER A 59 10.38 13.00 0.70
N GLU A 60 9.48 13.50 -0.15
CA GLU A 60 9.78 14.41 -1.28
C GLU A 60 9.54 15.88 -0.92
N GLY A 61 8.67 16.16 0.06
CA GLY A 61 8.40 17.51 0.59
C GLY A 61 9.29 17.94 1.76
N GLY A 62 10.30 17.15 2.12
CA GLY A 62 11.16 17.35 3.29
C GLY A 62 12.46 18.11 3.00
N HIS A 63 12.48 19.03 2.03
CA HIS A 63 13.58 19.97 1.86
C HIS A 63 13.08 21.41 2.03
N GLY A 64 13.14 21.88 3.28
CA GLY A 64 13.21 23.30 3.65
C GLY A 64 11.91 24.07 3.55
N ASP A 65 11.29 24.34 4.70
CA ASP A 65 10.96 25.71 5.10
C ASP A 65 10.91 25.75 6.63
N GLY A 66 11.81 26.53 7.22
CA GLY A 66 11.83 26.91 8.63
C GLY A 66 11.20 28.28 8.84
#